data_AF-A0A531L023-F1
#
_entry.id   AF-A0A531L023-F1
#
_cell.length_a   1.000
_cell.length_b   1.000
_cell.length_c   1.000
_cell.angle_alpha   90.00
_cell.angle_beta   90.00
_cell.angle_gamma   90.00
#
_symmetry.space_group_name_H-M   'P 1'
#
loop_
_entity.id
_entity.type
_entity.pdbx_description
1 polymer ?
#
loop_
_entity_poly.entity_id
_entity_poly.type
_entity_poly.pdbx_seq_one_letter_code
_entity_poly.pdbx_strand_id
1 'polypeptide(L)'
;ERAGCGEIWARVVALIKRARQWPALETAGLDDARDAFSQALHLQRSARTLHKELKQAEAALASDPTDENYRHLVEIQAQFRDVQATEALIEGFGVSSGRAGRV
;
A
#
# COMPACT_ATOMS: atom_id res chain seq x y z
N GLU A 1 -10.06 -8.87 29.43
CA GLU A 1 -11.31 -8.09 29.38
C GLU A 1 -11.27 -6.82 30.24
N ARG A 2 -10.19 -6.02 30.22
CA ARG A 2 -9.91 -5.06 31.30
C ARG A 2 -10.30 -3.57 31.07
N ALA A 3 -10.98 -3.23 29.97
CA ALA A 3 -11.37 -1.84 29.69
C ALA A 3 -12.68 -1.66 28.88
N GLY A 4 -13.51 -2.70 28.71
CA GLY A 4 -14.73 -2.62 27.87
C GLY A 4 -14.48 -2.54 26.36
N CYS A 5 -13.22 -2.47 25.91
CA CYS A 5 -12.84 -2.36 24.49
C CYS A 5 -13.03 -3.65 23.66
N GLY A 6 -13.56 -4.73 24.23
CA GLY A 6 -13.63 -6.04 23.57
C GLY A 6 -14.43 -6.02 22.27
N GLU A 7 -15.57 -5.34 22.26
CA GLU A 7 -16.41 -5.24 21.06
C GLU A 7 -15.75 -4.43 19.94
N ILE A 8 -15.15 -3.29 20.30
CA ILE A 8 -14.42 -2.44 19.34
C ILE A 8 -13.24 -3.22 18.75
N TRP A 9 -12.49 -3.94 19.59
CA TRP A 9 -11.39 -4.77 19.15
C TRP A 9 -11.85 -5.87 18.20
N ALA A 10 -12.94 -6.56 18.50
CA ALA A 10 -13.51 -7.58 17.63
C ALA A 10 -13.90 -7.01 16.25
N ARG A 11 -14.50 -5.80 16.22
CA ARG A 11 -14.81 -5.09 14.97
C ARG A 11 -13.56 -4.73 14.18
N VAL A 12 -12.50 -4.23 14.85
CA VAL A 12 -11.21 -3.92 14.22
C VAL A 12 -10.59 -5.18 13.61
N VAL A 13 -10.53 -6.28 14.36
CA VAL A 13 -10.01 -7.57 13.87
C VAL A 13 -10.80 -8.06 12.65
N ALA A 14 -12.12 -7.93 12.65
CA ALA A 14 -12.96 -8.31 11.51
C ALA A 14 -12.63 -7.47 10.26
N LEU A 15 -12.43 -6.16 10.41
CA LEU A 15 -12.03 -5.28 9.31
C LEU A 15 -10.65 -5.65 8.76
N ILE A 16 -9.67 -5.90 9.62
CA ILE A 16 -8.32 -6.32 9.24
C ILE A 16 -8.37 -7.61 8.41
N LYS A 17 -9.13 -8.61 8.87
CA LYS A 17 -9.31 -9.88 8.15
C LYS A 17 -9.98 -9.67 6.79
N ARG A 18 -11.03 -8.86 6.72
CA ARG A 18 -11.73 -8.56 5.46
C ARG A 18 -10.83 -7.85 4.45
N ALA A 19 -9.95 -6.97 4.92
CA ALA A 19 -8.96 -6.28 4.11
C ALA A 19 -7.74 -7.14 3.74
N ARG A 20 -7.71 -8.42 4.14
CA ARG A 20 -6.57 -9.34 3.99
C ARG A 20 -5.27 -8.85 4.64
N GLN A 21 -5.36 -7.92 5.60
CA GLN A 21 -4.22 -7.32 6.31
C GLN A 21 -3.79 -8.17 7.52
N TRP A 22 -3.71 -9.49 7.34
CA TRP A 22 -3.33 -10.41 8.41
C TRP A 22 -2.01 -10.08 9.12
N PRO A 23 -0.99 -9.42 8.51
CA PRO A 23 0.24 -9.04 9.23
C PRO A 23 0.00 -8.04 10.38
N ALA A 24 -1.16 -7.37 10.40
CA ALA A 24 -1.54 -6.45 11.48
C ALA A 24 -2.23 -7.17 12.67
N LEU A 25 -2.40 -8.49 12.62
CA LEU A 25 -2.99 -9.28 13.70
C LEU A 25 -1.92 -9.78 14.66
N GLU A 26 -2.29 -10.01 15.92
CA GLU A 26 -1.42 -10.56 16.97
C GLU A 26 -0.83 -11.94 16.66
N THR A 27 -1.39 -12.64 15.67
CA THR A 27 -0.93 -13.96 15.21
C THR A 27 0.18 -13.89 14.15
N ALA A 28 0.51 -12.70 13.67
CA ALA A 28 1.61 -12.51 12.74
C ALA A 28 2.95 -12.58 13.46
N GLY A 29 3.90 -13.31 12.87
CA GLY A 29 5.29 -13.26 13.27
C GLY A 29 5.87 -11.85 13.07
N LEU A 30 6.83 -11.48 13.92
CA LEU A 30 7.40 -10.13 13.92
C LEU A 30 8.08 -9.76 12.60
N ASP A 31 8.70 -10.73 11.92
CA ASP A 31 9.37 -10.52 10.64
C ASP A 31 8.35 -10.23 9.54
N ASP A 32 7.28 -11.03 9.44
CA ASP A 32 6.20 -10.80 8.49
C ASP A 32 5.49 -9.45 8.74
N ALA A 33 5.27 -9.08 10.01
CA ALA A 33 4.69 -7.79 10.35
C ALA A 33 5.59 -6.62 9.92
N ARG A 34 6.91 -6.74 10.10
CA ARG A 34 7.91 -5.74 9.70
C ARG A 34 7.97 -5.59 8.19
N ASP A 35 7.99 -6.70 7.46
CA ASP A 35 8.06 -6.70 6.01
C ASP A 35 6.81 -6.09 5.39
N ALA A 36 5.63 -6.50 5.86
CA ALA A 36 4.36 -5.93 5.43
C ALA A 36 4.27 -4.42 5.72
N PHE A 37 4.71 -3.99 6.91
CA PHE A 37 4.73 -2.57 7.26
C PHE A 37 5.69 -1.77 6.37
N SER A 38 6.88 -2.32 6.09
CA SER A 38 7.88 -1.67 5.24
C SER A 38 7.36 -1.50 3.81
N GLN A 39 6.71 -2.53 3.27
CA GLN A 39 6.05 -2.46 1.97
C GLN A 39 4.91 -1.42 1.97
N ALA A 40 4.03 -1.44 2.98
CA ALA A 40 2.94 -0.47 3.09
C ALA A 40 3.46 0.98 3.18
N LEU A 41 4.54 1.21 3.93
CA LEU A 41 5.18 2.52 4.05
C LEU A 41 5.81 2.97 2.73
N HIS A 42 6.45 2.05 2.00
CA HIS A 42 6.97 2.32 0.66
C HIS A 42 5.84 2.75 -0.28
N LEU A 43 4.78 1.95 -0.39
CA LEU A 43 3.61 2.24 -1.23
C LEU A 43 2.96 3.59 -0.86
N GLN A 44 2.78 3.87 0.44
CA GLN A 44 2.21 5.14 0.89
C GLN A 44 3.08 6.35 0.49
N ARG A 45 4.41 6.22 0.59
CA ARG A 45 5.34 7.28 0.18
C ARG A 45 5.30 7.48 -1.33
N SER A 46 5.35 6.40 -2.10
CA SER A 46 5.29 6.41 -3.57
C SER A 46 3.97 7.01 -4.06
N ALA A 47 2.83 6.59 -3.51
CA ALA A 47 1.52 7.15 -3.84
C ALA A 47 1.43 8.66 -3.56
N ARG A 48 1.98 9.12 -2.43
CA ARG A 48 2.02 10.55 -2.10
C ARG A 48 2.90 11.34 -3.06
N THR A 49 4.05 10.81 -3.45
CA THR A 49 4.95 11.45 -4.43
C THR A 49 4.26 11.55 -5.78
N LEU A 50 3.74 10.44 -6.31
CA LEU A 50 3.03 10.41 -7.59
C LEU A 50 1.80 11.32 -7.61
N HIS A 51 1.05 11.41 -6.51
CA HIS A 51 -0.10 12.32 -6.44
C HIS A 51 0.32 13.80 -6.54
N LYS A 52 1.49 14.17 -5.99
CA LYS A 52 2.03 15.53 -6.13
C LYS A 52 2.50 15.78 -7.56
N GLU A 53 3.21 14.83 -8.16
CA GLU A 53 3.69 14.92 -9.54
C GLU A 53 2.52 15.03 -10.52
N LEU A 54 1.45 14.25 -10.32
CA LEU A 54 0.23 14.33 -11.12
C LEU A 54 -0.37 15.74 -11.10
N LYS A 55 -0.53 16.34 -9.90
CA LYS A 55 -1.03 17.71 -9.77
C LYS A 55 -0.11 18.74 -10.43
N GLN A 56 1.20 18.53 -10.37
CA GLN A 56 2.16 19.40 -11.02
C GLN A 56 2.06 19.31 -12.55
N ALA A 57 1.95 18.09 -13.10
CA ALA A 57 1.77 17.87 -14.53
C ALA A 57 0.44 18.43 -15.04
N GLU A 58 -0.65 18.25 -14.30
CA GLU A 58 -1.96 18.86 -14.61
C GLU A 58 -1.88 20.38 -14.64
N ALA A 59 -1.21 20.99 -13.65
CA ALA A 59 -1.03 22.44 -13.61
C ALA A 59 -0.12 22.96 -14.74
N ALA A 60 0.95 22.23 -15.07
CA ALA A 60 1.85 22.57 -16.17
C ALA A 60 1.11 22.54 -17.51
N LEU A 61 0.34 21.48 -17.78
CA LEU A 61 -0.46 21.36 -19.00
C LEU A 61 -1.55 22.45 -19.10
N ALA A 62 -2.19 22.80 -17.98
CA ALA A 62 -3.17 23.89 -17.96
C ALA A 62 -2.54 25.27 -18.21
N SER A 63 -1.30 25.47 -17.77
CA SER A 63 -0.56 26.71 -17.97
C SER A 63 0.06 26.81 -19.37
N ASP A 64 0.54 25.69 -19.92
CA ASP A 64 1.24 25.63 -21.20
C ASP A 64 0.90 24.29 -21.92
N PRO A 65 -0.06 24.30 -22.87
CA PRO A 65 -0.58 23.09 -23.49
C PRO A 65 0.32 22.58 -24.62
N THR A 66 1.51 22.09 -24.27
CA THR A 66 2.47 21.49 -25.20
C THR A 66 2.37 19.97 -25.24
N ASP A 67 2.83 19.36 -26.34
CA ASP A 67 2.92 17.90 -26.48
C ASP A 67 3.85 17.27 -25.42
N GLU A 68 4.87 18.01 -24.98
CA GLU A 68 5.78 17.60 -23.91
C GLU A 68 5.07 17.49 -22.57
N ASN A 69 4.30 18.52 -22.18
CA ASN A 69 3.51 18.50 -20.95
C ASN A 69 2.42 17.43 -20.99
N TYR A 70 1.81 17.20 -22.16
CA TYR A 70 0.84 16.14 -22.34
C TYR A 70 1.46 14.75 -22.17
N ARG A 71 2.62 14.49 -22.80
CA ARG A 71 3.36 13.24 -22.60
C ARG A 71 3.76 13.02 -21.15
N HIS A 72 4.25 14.05 -20.47
CA HIS A 72 4.65 13.96 -19.06
C HIS A 72 3.47 13.56 -18.16
N LEU A 73 2.28 14.13 -18.41
CA LEU A 73 1.06 13.73 -17.71
C LEU A 73 0.71 12.25 -17.95
N VAL A 74 0.80 11.78 -19.19
CA VAL A 74 0.53 10.37 -19.55
C VAL A 74 1.53 9.43 -18.89
N GLU A 75 2.82 9.80 -18.84
CA GLU A 75 3.87 9.04 -18.17
C GLU A 75 3.59 8.87 -16.66
N ILE A 76 3.20 9.95 -15.96
CA ILE A 76 2.83 9.88 -14.54
C ILE A 76 1.57 9.02 -14.32
N GLN A 77 0.58 9.14 -15.21
CA GLN A 77 -0.62 8.30 -15.15
C GLN A 77 -0.32 6.82 -15.35
N ALA A 78 0.68 6.48 -16.17
CA ALA A 78 1.16 5.10 -16.34
C ALA A 78 1.84 4.60 -15.07
N GLN A 79 2.77 5.37 -14.50
CA GLN A 79 3.46 5.03 -13.25
C GLN A 79 2.49 4.82 -12.07
N PHE A 80 1.41 5.60 -12.03
CA PHE A 80 0.35 5.43 -11.03
C PHE A 80 -0.33 4.06 -11.11
N ARG A 81 -0.51 3.52 -12.31
CA ARG A 81 -1.08 2.17 -12.51
C ARG A 81 -0.07 1.09 -12.13
N ASP A 82 1.20 1.29 -12.45
CA ASP A 82 2.27 0.32 -12.19
C ASP A 82 2.52 0.14 -10.69
N VAL A 83 2.50 1.22 -9.88
CA VAL A 83 2.67 1.12 -8.42
C VAL A 83 1.56 0.30 -7.76
N GLN A 84 0.36 0.22 -8.36
CA GLN A 84 -0.69 -0.67 -7.87
C GLN A 84 -0.47 -2.14 -8.24
N ALA A 85 0.35 -2.42 -9.25
CA ALA A 85 0.68 -3.76 -9.73
C ALA A 85 1.93 -4.35 -9.04
N THR A 86 2.66 -3.58 -8.23
CA THR A 86 3.90 -4.05 -7.58
C THR A 86 3.61 -5.04 -6.44
N GLU A 87 3.33 -6.28 -6.80
CA GLU A 87 3.44 -7.45 -5.93
C GLU A 87 4.87 -8.01 -6.04
N ALA A 88 5.79 -7.47 -5.22
CA ALA A 88 7.06 -8.16 -5.02
C ALA A 88 6.82 -9.33 -4.06
N LEU A 89 7.05 -10.56 -4.53
CA LEU A 89 7.08 -11.73 -3.66
C LEU A 89 8.31 -11.60 -2.75
N ILE A 90 8.07 -11.32 -1.47
CA ILE A 90 9.11 -11.35 -0.44
C ILE A 90 9.37 -12.83 -0.13
N GLU A 91 10.58 -13.31 -0.41
CA GLU A 91 10.97 -14.69 -0.13
C GLU A 91 10.77 -15.00 1.35
N GLY A 92 10.07 -16.10 1.64
CA GLY A 92 9.79 -16.52 3.01
C GLY A 92 8.66 -15.75 3.72
N PHE A 93 7.99 -14.80 3.05
CA PHE A 93 6.86 -14.09 3.65
C PHE A 93 5.71 -15.04 4.01
N GLY A 94 5.20 -14.88 5.22
CA GLY A 94 4.19 -15.74 5.83
C GLY A 94 4.76 -16.98 6.52
N VAL A 95 6.04 -17.33 6.35
CA VAL A 95 6.62 -18.53 6.99
C VAL A 95 6.62 -18.38 8.51
N SER A 96 7.06 -17.22 9.04
CA SER A 96 7.11 -16.96 10.49
C SER A 96 5.72 -16.94 11.14
N SER A 97 4.68 -16.73 10.33
CA SER A 97 3.28 -16.73 10.74
C SER A 97 2.52 -18.03 10.44
N GLY A 98 3.21 -19.11 10.04
CA GLY A 98 2.59 -20.39 9.71
C GLY A 98 1.69 -20.35 8.46
N ARG A 99 1.95 -19.40 7.57
CA ARG A 99 1.21 -19.13 6.31
C ARG A 99 2.01 -19.48 5.05
N ALA A 100 3.08 -20.25 5.19
CA ALA A 100 3.90 -20.73 4.06
C ALA A 100 3.00 -21.33 2.96
N GLY A 101 3.08 -20.80 1.73
CA GLY A 101 2.34 -21.31 0.56
C GLY A 101 0.89 -20.83 0.41
N ARG A 102 0.42 -19.84 1.18
CA ARG A 102 -0.91 -19.22 1.01
C ARG A 102 -0.89 -17.80 0.42
N VAL A 103 0.23 -17.40 -0.18
CA VAL A 103 0.39 -16.09 -0.82
C VAL A 103 -0.33 -16.08 -2.16
#